data_AF-A0A420GB76-F1
#
_entry.id   AF-A0A420GB76-F1
#
_cell.length_a   1.000
_cell.length_b   1.000
_cell.length_c   1.000
_cell.angle_alpha   90.00
_cell.angle_beta   90.00
_cell.angle_gamma   90.00
#
_symmetry.space_group_name_H-M   'P 1'
#
loop_
_entity.id
_entity.type
_entity.pdbx_description
1 polymer ?
#
loop_
_entity_poly.entity_id
_entity_poly.type
_entity_poly.pdbx_seq_one_letter_code
_entity_poly.pdbx_strand_id
1 'polypeptide(L)'
;MKKLNQYGAGLYMALHYKEIRSEINFLLRKHNFAGALQAVINHLRSLIVLQSTDKICQHIHFLGMIYGRGNHYVKYILENLFVRSLGGLRRISSVNAWAVIEAQLPIPFLEVLKGQQIHNLLISK
;
A
#
# COMPACT_ATOMS: atom_id res chain seq x y z
N MET A 1 -12.56 -20.36 3.20
CA MET A 1 -12.76 -18.97 3.67
C MET A 1 -13.13 -18.07 2.49
N LYS A 2 -14.17 -17.23 2.63
CA LYS A 2 -14.52 -16.21 1.62
C LYS A 2 -13.41 -15.16 1.54
N LYS A 3 -12.94 -14.84 0.33
CA LYS A 3 -11.91 -13.80 0.12
C LYS A 3 -12.45 -12.42 0.49
N LEU A 4 -11.58 -11.56 0.99
CA LEU A 4 -11.88 -10.20 1.39
C LEU A 4 -12.14 -9.34 0.15
N ASN A 5 -13.35 -8.79 0.03
CA ASN A 5 -13.67 -7.83 -1.02
C ASN A 5 -13.28 -6.40 -0.61
N GLN A 6 -13.46 -5.44 -1.51
CA GLN A 6 -13.08 -4.04 -1.32
C GLN A 6 -13.77 -3.36 -0.13
N TYR A 7 -15.01 -3.72 0.17
CA TYR A 7 -15.73 -3.18 1.33
C TYR A 7 -15.11 -3.70 2.63
N GLY A 8 -14.91 -5.01 2.74
CA GLY A 8 -14.26 -5.59 3.91
C GLY A 8 -12.83 -5.08 4.09
N ALA A 9 -12.05 -5.01 3.01
CA ALA A 9 -10.71 -4.45 3.02
C ALA A 9 -10.71 -2.98 3.50
N GLY A 10 -11.63 -2.17 2.96
CA GLY A 10 -11.83 -0.79 3.37
C GLY A 10 -12.17 -0.65 4.85
N LEU A 11 -13.05 -1.50 5.39
CA LEU A 11 -13.39 -1.48 6.81
C LEU A 11 -12.18 -1.80 7.69
N TYR A 12 -11.39 -2.82 7.35
CA TYR A 12 -10.15 -3.10 8.06
C TYR A 12 -9.17 -1.92 7.98
N MET A 13 -9.06 -1.25 6.83
CA MET A 13 -8.23 -0.05 6.68
C MET A 13 -8.74 1.07 7.62
N ALA A 14 -10.04 1.35 7.66
CA ALA A 14 -10.60 2.38 8.54
C ALA A 14 -10.35 2.09 10.04
N LEU A 15 -10.33 0.81 10.42
CA LEU A 15 -10.01 0.41 11.79
C LEU A 15 -8.52 0.60 12.11
N HIS A 16 -7.64 0.23 11.17
CA HIS A 16 -6.19 0.27 11.33
C HIS A 16 -5.62 1.70 11.26
N TYR A 17 -6.03 2.51 10.28
CA TYR A 17 -5.53 3.88 10.05
C TYR A 17 -6.43 4.91 10.77
N LYS A 18 -6.27 5.02 12.09
CA LYS A 18 -7.14 5.86 12.93
C LYS A 18 -7.07 7.34 12.55
N GLU A 19 -5.88 7.80 12.18
CA GLU A 19 -5.54 9.18 11.84
C GLU A 19 -6.26 9.69 10.58
N ILE A 20 -6.52 8.79 9.62
CA ILE A 20 -7.19 9.11 8.34
C ILE A 20 -8.52 8.37 8.18
N ARG A 21 -9.08 7.86 9.29
CA ARG A 21 -10.30 7.05 9.29
C ARG A 21 -11.48 7.76 8.66
N SER A 22 -11.65 9.05 8.93
CA SER A 22 -12.76 9.87 8.41
C SER A 22 -12.73 9.93 6.88
N GLU A 23 -11.55 10.16 6.30
CA GLU A 23 -11.33 10.20 4.86
C GLU A 23 -11.57 8.83 4.22
N ILE A 24 -11.02 7.76 4.80
CA ILE A 24 -11.27 6.38 4.34
C ILE A 24 -12.76 6.09 4.32
N ASN A 25 -13.47 6.32 5.43
CA ASN A 25 -14.90 6.05 5.52
C ASN A 25 -15.71 6.87 4.51
N PHE A 26 -15.34 8.13 4.30
CA PHE A 26 -15.98 8.98 3.28
C PHE A 26 -15.82 8.39 1.87
N LEU A 27 -14.62 7.94 1.51
CA LEU A 27 -14.34 7.35 0.19
C LEU A 27 -15.06 6.00 0.01
N LEU A 28 -15.12 5.17 1.06
CA LEU A 28 -15.82 3.89 1.02
C LEU A 28 -17.34 4.04 0.88
N ARG A 29 -17.95 5.05 1.53
CA ARG A 29 -19.38 5.38 1.31
C ARG A 29 -19.68 5.78 -0.13
N LYS A 30 -18.69 6.28 -0.86
CA LYS A 30 -18.77 6.58 -2.30
C LYS A 30 -18.35 5.41 -3.19
N HIS A 31 -18.23 4.21 -2.63
CA HIS A 31 -17.75 3.00 -3.32
C HIS A 31 -16.34 3.15 -3.94
N ASN A 32 -15.54 4.09 -3.43
CA ASN A 32 -14.23 4.44 -3.98
C ASN A 32 -13.08 3.81 -3.16
N PHE A 33 -12.89 2.50 -3.33
CA PHE A 33 -11.80 1.78 -2.65
C PHE A 33 -10.40 2.23 -3.12
N ALA A 34 -10.24 2.51 -4.42
CA ALA A 34 -8.99 3.02 -4.98
C ALA A 34 -8.59 4.35 -4.32
N GLY A 35 -9.54 5.27 -4.16
CA GLY A 35 -9.35 6.52 -3.44
C GLY A 35 -8.98 6.28 -1.97
N ALA A 36 -9.65 5.35 -1.29
CA ALA A 36 -9.32 5.03 0.10
C ALA A 36 -7.88 4.49 0.24
N LEU A 37 -7.41 3.68 -0.71
CA LEU A 37 -6.02 3.24 -0.75
C LEU A 37 -5.06 4.39 -1.08
N GLN A 38 -5.46 5.32 -1.94
CA GLN A 38 -4.66 6.52 -2.22
C GLN A 38 -4.49 7.41 -0.97
N ALA A 39 -5.54 7.56 -0.15
CA ALA A 39 -5.45 8.26 1.13
C ALA A 39 -4.43 7.58 2.07
N VAL A 40 -4.42 6.25 2.12
CA VAL A 40 -3.39 5.49 2.86
C VAL A 40 -1.98 5.76 2.31
N ILE A 41 -1.78 5.76 1.00
CA ILE A 41 -0.47 6.06 0.39
C ILE A 41 0.00 7.49 0.73
N ASN A 42 -0.93 8.46 0.72
CA ASN A 42 -0.63 9.84 1.11
C ASN A 42 -0.24 9.93 2.59
N HIS A 43 -0.91 9.16 3.44
CA HIS A 43 -0.54 9.07 4.85
C HIS A 43 0.85 8.45 5.04
N LEU A 44 1.19 7.36 4.35
CA LEU A 44 2.54 6.78 4.36
C LEU A 44 3.59 7.81 3.93
N ARG A 45 3.30 8.60 2.88
CA ARG A 45 4.17 9.69 2.44
C ARG A 45 4.41 10.73 3.54
N SER A 46 3.37 11.14 4.28
CA SER A 46 3.55 12.05 5.42
C SER A 46 4.41 11.45 6.53
N LEU A 47 4.26 10.14 6.82
CA LEU A 47 5.06 9.46 7.83
C LEU A 47 6.54 9.38 7.47
N ILE A 48 6.87 9.28 6.18
CA ILE A 48 8.26 9.30 5.71
C ILE A 48 8.91 10.65 6.02
N VAL A 49 8.19 11.75 5.74
CA VAL A 49 8.67 13.12 6.04
C VAL A 49 8.89 13.30 7.55
N LEU A 50 8.03 12.70 8.37
CA LEU A 50 8.14 12.70 9.83
C LEU A 50 9.13 11.65 10.38
N GLN A 51 9.89 10.97 9.52
CA GLN A 51 10.88 9.94 9.87
C GLN A 51 10.32 8.81 10.77
N SER A 52 9.04 8.49 10.63
CA SER A 52 8.34 7.50 11.44
C SER A 52 8.42 6.09 10.84
N THR A 53 9.65 5.58 10.65
CA THR A 53 9.94 4.31 9.95
C THR A 53 9.18 3.12 10.54
N ASP A 54 9.10 2.99 11.86
CA ASP A 54 8.42 1.86 12.51
C ASP A 54 6.92 1.82 12.18
N LYS A 55 6.26 2.98 12.18
CA LYS A 55 4.84 3.08 11.81
C LYS A 55 4.62 2.70 10.35
N ILE A 56 5.51 3.12 9.46
CA ILE A 56 5.45 2.76 8.04
C ILE A 56 5.54 1.24 7.88
N CYS A 57 6.49 0.59 8.54
CA CYS A 57 6.65 -0.86 8.51
C CYS A 57 5.38 -1.58 9.00
N GLN A 58 4.77 -1.13 10.10
CA GLN A 58 3.50 -1.68 10.60
C GLN A 58 2.37 -1.57 9.56
N HIS A 59 2.24 -0.41 8.94
CA HIS A 59 1.22 -0.19 7.91
C HIS A 59 1.46 -1.00 6.64
N ILE A 60 2.71 -1.16 6.21
CA ILE A 60 3.07 -2.00 5.07
C ILE A 60 2.75 -3.47 5.34
N HIS A 61 3.08 -3.95 6.54
CA HIS A 61 2.73 -5.31 6.96
C HIS A 61 1.21 -5.52 6.94
N PHE A 62 0.45 -4.54 7.44
CA PHE A 62 -1.01 -4.57 7.37
C PHE A 62 -1.54 -4.65 5.92
N LEU A 63 -1.00 -3.87 4.98
CA LEU A 63 -1.36 -3.98 3.56
C LEU A 63 -1.03 -5.36 2.99
N GLY A 64 0.08 -5.98 3.42
CA GLY A 64 0.41 -7.36 3.09
C GLY A 64 -0.65 -8.36 3.54
N MET A 65 -1.18 -8.20 4.75
CA MET A 65 -2.29 -9.03 5.25
C MET A 65 -3.57 -8.83 4.42
N ILE A 66 -3.92 -7.59 4.06
CA ILE A 66 -5.06 -7.29 3.20
C ILE A 66 -4.87 -7.95 1.82
N TYR A 67 -3.68 -7.84 1.25
CA TYR A 67 -3.34 -8.48 -0.03
C TYR A 67 -3.51 -10.01 0.00
N GLY A 68 -2.97 -10.67 1.03
CA GLY A 68 -3.07 -12.14 1.17
C GLY A 68 -4.51 -12.65 1.29
N ARG A 69 -5.38 -11.88 1.95
CA ARG A 69 -6.80 -12.23 2.16
C ARG A 69 -7.72 -11.71 1.06
N GLY A 70 -7.27 -10.74 0.27
CA GLY A 70 -8.00 -10.04 -0.77
C GLY A 70 -8.48 -10.93 -1.92
N ASN A 71 -9.61 -10.55 -2.52
CA ASN A 71 -10.04 -11.06 -3.82
C ASN A 71 -9.20 -10.45 -4.95
N HIS A 72 -9.47 -10.87 -6.19
CA HIS A 72 -8.73 -10.40 -7.35
C HIS A 72 -8.73 -8.87 -7.49
N TYR A 73 -9.88 -8.22 -7.29
CA TYR A 73 -9.99 -6.77 -7.38
C TYR A 73 -9.17 -6.04 -6.31
N VAL A 74 -9.20 -6.49 -5.05
CA VAL A 74 -8.39 -5.89 -3.97
C VAL A 74 -6.90 -6.01 -4.27
N LYS A 75 -6.46 -7.19 -4.72
CA LYS A 75 -5.06 -7.43 -5.10
C LYS A 75 -4.64 -6.52 -6.24
N TYR A 76 -5.44 -6.48 -7.30
CA TYR A 76 -5.23 -5.60 -8.45
C TYR A 76 -5.04 -4.14 -8.00
N ILE A 77 -5.92 -3.59 -7.17
CA ILE A 77 -5.81 -2.20 -6.72
C ILE A 77 -4.54 -1.96 -5.88
N LEU A 78 -4.15 -2.91 -5.02
CA LEU A 78 -2.91 -2.82 -4.24
C LEU A 78 -1.65 -2.86 -5.11
N GLU A 79 -1.59 -3.77 -6.08
CA GLU A 79 -0.47 -3.86 -7.03
C GLU A 79 -0.35 -2.58 -7.87
N ASN A 80 -1.49 -2.01 -8.26
CA ASN A 80 -1.51 -0.89 -9.19
C ASN A 80 -1.27 0.46 -8.52
N LEU A 81 -1.70 0.64 -7.27
CA LEU A 81 -1.53 1.89 -6.53
C LEU A 81 -0.39 1.80 -5.52
N PHE A 82 -0.45 0.85 -4.59
CA PHE A 82 0.52 0.77 -3.50
C PHE A 82 1.90 0.32 -4.00
N VAL A 83 1.99 -0.81 -4.71
CA VAL A 83 3.31 -1.32 -5.17
C VAL A 83 3.98 -0.33 -6.12
N ARG A 84 3.23 0.31 -7.04
CA ARG A 84 3.77 1.37 -7.89
C ARG A 84 4.21 2.61 -7.12
N SER A 85 3.54 2.95 -6.03
CA SER A 85 3.93 4.09 -5.21
C SER A 85 5.27 3.89 -4.48
N LEU A 86 5.73 2.64 -4.30
CA LEU A 86 6.98 2.33 -3.59
C LEU A 86 8.19 3.06 -4.18
N GLY A 87 8.28 3.18 -5.52
CA GLY A 87 9.36 3.94 -6.15
C GLY A 87 9.33 5.43 -5.80
N GLY A 88 8.14 6.01 -5.67
CA GLY A 88 7.96 7.38 -5.19
C GLY A 88 8.32 7.55 -3.72
N LEU A 89 7.91 6.60 -2.88
CA LEU A 89 8.26 6.58 -1.45
C LEU A 89 9.77 6.43 -1.25
N ARG A 90 10.44 5.56 -2.02
CA ARG A 90 11.89 5.40 -2.01
C ARG A 90 12.63 6.70 -2.28
N ARG A 91 12.19 7.47 -3.29
CA ARG A 91 12.86 8.72 -3.70
C ARG A 91 12.85 9.81 -2.63
N ILE A 92 11.87 9.78 -1.72
CA ILE A 92 11.72 10.78 -0.66
C ILE A 92 12.20 10.29 0.72
N SER A 93 12.60 9.03 0.82
CA SER A 93 13.15 8.44 2.05
C SER A 93 14.67 8.59 2.08
N SER A 94 15.23 8.65 3.30
CA SER A 94 16.68 8.45 3.46
C SER A 94 17.06 7.02 3.09
N VAL A 95 18.32 6.80 2.69
CA VAL A 95 18.83 5.47 2.32
C VAL A 95 18.64 4.47 3.47
N ASN A 96 18.97 4.86 4.69
CA ASN A 96 18.85 4.00 5.87
C ASN A 96 17.39 3.67 6.20
N ALA A 97 16.49 4.65 6.16
CA ALA A 97 15.07 4.41 6.42
C ALA A 97 14.46 3.51 5.34
N TRP A 98 14.82 3.73 4.08
CA TRP A 98 14.34 2.90 2.97
C TRP A 98 14.83 1.46 3.09
N ALA A 99 16.09 1.23 3.46
CA ALA A 99 16.62 -0.12 3.64
C ALA A 99 15.81 -0.92 4.69
N VAL A 100 15.42 -0.28 5.80
CA VAL A 100 14.56 -0.89 6.82
C VAL A 100 13.16 -1.19 6.27
N ILE A 101 12.56 -0.24 5.55
CA ILE A 101 11.23 -0.41 4.93
C ILE A 101 11.25 -1.57 3.91
N GLU A 102 12.26 -1.61 3.04
CA GLU A 102 12.40 -2.61 2.00
C GLU A 102 12.57 -4.02 2.58
N ALA A 103 13.34 -4.15 3.66
CA ALA A 103 13.49 -5.42 4.38
C ALA A 103 12.18 -5.94 5.01
N GLN A 104 11.21 -5.05 5.27
CA GLN A 104 9.91 -5.38 5.86
C GLN A 104 8.79 -5.51 4.81
N LEU A 105 9.09 -5.32 3.52
CA LEU A 105 8.09 -5.49 2.47
C LEU A 105 7.65 -6.96 2.37
N PRO A 106 6.33 -7.24 2.37
CA PRO A 106 5.81 -8.57 2.07
C PRO A 106 6.35 -9.11 0.74
N ILE A 107 6.78 -10.38 0.73
CA ILE A 107 7.33 -11.07 -0.45
C ILE A 107 6.47 -10.88 -1.72
N PRO A 108 5.12 -11.01 -1.67
CA PRO A 108 4.31 -10.83 -2.87
C PRO A 108 4.43 -9.42 -3.48
N PHE A 109 4.65 -8.39 -2.68
CA PHE A 109 4.86 -7.04 -3.20
C PHE A 109 6.23 -6.89 -3.84
N LEU A 110 7.27 -7.55 -3.32
CA LEU A 110 8.60 -7.59 -3.94
C LEU A 110 8.55 -8.30 -5.30
N GLU A 111 7.81 -9.40 -5.41
CA GLU A 111 7.60 -10.13 -6.66
C GLU A 111 6.91 -9.26 -7.72
N VAL A 112 5.82 -8.58 -7.33
CA VAL A 112 5.11 -7.65 -8.21
C VAL A 112 6.01 -6.50 -8.63
N LEU A 113 6.77 -5.91 -7.69
CA LEU A 113 7.68 -4.81 -7.98
C LEU A 113 8.76 -5.22 -9.00
N LYS A 114 9.38 -6.40 -8.82
CA LYS A 114 10.35 -6.95 -9.78
C LYS A 114 9.71 -7.19 -11.15
N GLY A 115 8.51 -7.79 -11.18
CA GLY A 115 7.77 -8.00 -12.43
C GLY A 115 7.48 -6.69 -13.18
N GLN A 116 7.06 -5.65 -12.46
CA GLN A 116 6.82 -4.32 -13.02
C GLN A 116 8.10 -3.69 -13.57
N GLN A 117 9.23 -3.84 -12.89
CA GLN A 117 10.53 -3.33 -13.36
C GLN A 117 10.98 -4.03 -14.64
N ILE A 118 10.88 -5.35 -14.71
CA ILE A 118 11.24 -6.13 -15.91
C ILE A 118 10.35 -5.71 -17.08
N HIS A 119 9.04 -5.61 -16.89
CA HIS A 119 8.12 -5.20 -17.95
C HIS A 119 8.47 -3.80 -18.49
N ASN A 120 8.73 -2.84 -17.61
CA ASN A 120 9.10 -1.48 -18.00
C ASN A 120 10.41 -1.43 -18.83
N LEU A 121 11.39 -2.29 -18.51
CA LEU A 121 12.64 -2.39 -19.29
C LEU A 121 12.45 -2.98 -20.69
N LEU A 122 11.43 -3.84 -20.87
CA LEU A 122 11.15 -4.48 -22.16
C LEU A 122 10.41 -3.55 -23.12
N ILE A 123 9.57 -2.65 -22.60
CA ILE A 123 8.78 -1.70 -23.41
C ILE A 123 9.53 -0.37 -23.66
N SER A 124 10.62 -0.12 -22.95
CA SER A 124 11.47 1.08 -23.13
C SER A 124 12.58 0.90 -24.17
N LYS A 125 12.62 -0.25 -24.86
CA LYS A 125 13.51 -0.54 -25.99
C LYS A 125 12.74 -0.42 -27.29
#